data_AF-A0A9D1KXG6-F1
#
_entry.id   AF-A0A9D1KXG6-F1
#
_cell.length_a   1.000
_cell.length_b   1.000
_cell.length_c   1.000
_cell.angle_alpha   90.00
_cell.angle_beta   90.00
_cell.angle_gamma   90.00
#
_symmetry.space_group_name_H-M   'P 1'
#
loop_
_entity.id
_entity.type
_entity.pdbx_description
1 polymer ?
#
loop_
_entity_poly.entity_id
_entity_poly.type
_entity_poly.pdbx_seq_one_letter_code
_entity_poly.pdbx_strand_id
1 'polypeptide(L)'
;MKSDKNHKMWNLFLAGVFVASFIFVQYVLFELHGMKDWPELLAVVSLVILVLALAKKKTWIALTTGFGYPVSFGFGLLFARDGTDPGGGRTNNMWFIWTICLLIFIFAGVVAQIVSERKSK
;
A
#
# COMPACT_ATOMS: atom_id res chain seq x y z
N MET A 1 -28.99 12.48 -2.41
CA MET A 1 -28.40 12.10 -3.71
C MET A 1 -26.97 12.65 -3.94
N LYS A 2 -26.63 13.89 -3.56
CA LYS A 2 -25.25 14.45 -3.70
C LYS A 2 -24.17 13.68 -2.92
N SER A 3 -24.52 13.16 -1.74
CA SER A 3 -23.60 12.42 -0.84
C SER A 3 -23.08 11.11 -1.44
N ASP A 4 -23.96 10.26 -1.99
CA ASP A 4 -23.56 8.96 -2.55
C ASP A 4 -22.69 9.09 -3.81
N LYS A 5 -22.94 10.13 -4.63
CA LYS A 5 -22.09 10.43 -5.79
C LYS A 5 -20.67 10.78 -5.35
N ASN A 6 -20.53 11.63 -4.33
CA ASN A 6 -19.23 12.02 -3.80
C ASN A 6 -18.47 10.82 -3.20
N HIS A 7 -19.17 9.94 -2.47
CA HIS A 7 -18.57 8.73 -1.94
C HIS A 7 -18.09 7.77 -3.04
N LYS A 8 -18.88 7.58 -4.11
CA LYS A 8 -18.47 6.74 -5.26
C LYS A 8 -17.28 7.35 -6.00
N MET A 9 -17.28 8.66 -6.23
CA MET A 9 -16.15 9.36 -6.85
C MET A 9 -14.88 9.22 -6.00
N TRP A 10 -14.99 9.32 -4.67
CA TRP A 10 -13.87 9.12 -3.77
C TRP A 10 -13.28 7.71 -3.84
N ASN A 11 -14.12 6.68 -3.85
CA ASN A 11 -13.68 5.29 -3.97
C ASN A 11 -12.96 5.03 -5.30
N LEU A 12 -13.50 5.58 -6.40
CA LEU A 12 -12.88 5.48 -7.73
C LEU A 12 -11.54 6.20 -7.77
N PHE A 13 -11.46 7.38 -7.17
CA PHE A 13 -10.20 8.12 -7.04
C PHE A 13 -9.16 7.29 -6.28
N LEU A 14 -9.52 6.71 -5.13
CA LEU A 14 -8.60 5.89 -4.35
C LEU A 14 -8.10 4.66 -5.10
N ALA A 15 -9.01 3.95 -5.77
CA ALA A 15 -8.65 2.80 -6.59
C ALA A 15 -7.75 3.21 -7.76
N GLY A 16 -8.05 4.34 -8.40
CA GLY A 16 -7.24 4.90 -9.49
C GLY A 16 -5.83 5.26 -9.04
N VAL A 17 -5.68 5.94 -7.89
CA VAL A 17 -4.36 6.24 -7.31
C VAL A 17 -3.60 4.97 -7.01
N PHE A 18 -4.25 3.96 -6.42
CA PHE A 18 -3.61 2.69 -6.11
C PHE A 18 -3.11 1.98 -7.38
N VAL A 19 -3.97 1.83 -8.39
CA VAL A 19 -3.60 1.19 -9.67
C VAL A 19 -2.49 1.95 -10.38
N ALA A 20 -2.60 3.28 -10.45
CA ALA A 20 -1.55 4.11 -11.05
C ALA A 20 -0.22 3.95 -10.30
N SER A 21 -0.26 3.89 -8.96
CA SER A 21 0.94 3.68 -8.15
C SER A 21 1.58 2.31 -8.39
N PHE A 22 0.79 1.25 -8.53
CA PHE A 22 1.29 -0.08 -8.88
C PHE A 22 1.97 -0.08 -10.25
N ILE A 23 1.32 0.48 -11.28
CA ILE A 23 1.89 0.56 -12.63
C ILE A 23 3.20 1.34 -12.61
N PHE A 24 3.24 2.46 -11.90
CA PHE A 24 4.42 3.29 -11.81
C PHE A 24 5.57 2.57 -11.10
N VAL A 25 5.29 1.93 -9.97
CA VAL A 25 6.29 1.13 -9.24
C VAL A 25 6.79 -0.03 -10.09
N GLN A 26 5.89 -0.87 -10.60
CA GLN A 26 6.23 -2.12 -11.28
C GLN A 26 7.00 -1.92 -12.59
N TYR A 27 6.65 -0.88 -13.37
CA TYR A 27 7.18 -0.72 -14.73
C TYR A 27 8.08 0.50 -14.89
N VAL A 28 7.72 1.65 -14.30
CA VAL A 28 8.48 2.88 -14.47
C VAL A 28 9.68 2.92 -13.52
N LEU A 29 9.51 2.44 -12.29
CA LEU A 29 10.55 2.44 -11.27
C LEU A 29 11.23 1.07 -11.09
N PHE A 30 11.05 0.16 -12.06
CA PHE A 30 11.60 -1.20 -11.99
C PHE A 30 13.10 -1.21 -11.71
N GLU A 31 13.86 -0.33 -12.37
CA GLU A 31 15.32 -0.25 -12.19
C GLU A 31 15.74 0.15 -10.77
N LEU A 32 14.88 0.85 -10.01
CA LEU A 32 15.20 1.29 -8.64
C LEU A 32 15.13 0.15 -7.63
N HIS A 33 14.30 -0.87 -7.89
CA HIS A 33 14.09 -1.97 -6.95
C HIS A 33 14.48 -3.34 -7.50
N GLY A 34 14.51 -3.53 -8.82
CA GLY A 34 14.93 -4.75 -9.52
C GLY A 34 14.06 -5.99 -9.30
N MET A 35 13.03 -5.89 -8.46
CA MET A 35 12.14 -7.00 -8.07
C MET A 35 10.91 -7.08 -8.96
N LYS A 36 10.66 -8.22 -9.60
CA LYS A 36 9.43 -8.43 -10.39
C LYS A 36 8.26 -8.93 -9.55
N ASP A 37 8.48 -9.93 -8.72
CA ASP A 37 7.37 -10.66 -8.06
C ASP A 37 6.92 -9.98 -6.77
N TRP A 38 7.83 -9.33 -6.05
CA TRP A 38 7.54 -8.72 -4.75
C TRP A 38 6.55 -7.54 -4.83
N PRO A 39 6.74 -6.54 -5.73
CA PRO A 39 5.78 -5.46 -5.87
C PRO A 39 4.40 -5.94 -6.30
N GLU A 40 4.34 -6.97 -7.15
CA GLU A 40 3.10 -7.61 -7.61
C GLU A 40 2.36 -8.29 -6.44
N LEU A 41 3.06 -9.09 -5.64
CA LEU A 41 2.48 -9.72 -4.46
C LEU A 41 1.92 -8.70 -3.48
N LEU A 42 2.68 -7.65 -3.15
CA LEU A 42 2.22 -6.59 -2.26
C LEU A 42 1.02 -5.83 -2.84
N ALA A 43 0.98 -5.63 -4.16
CA ALA A 43 -0.13 -4.98 -4.84
C ALA A 43 -1.39 -5.84 -4.81
N VAL A 44 -1.29 -7.15 -5.08
CA VAL A 44 -2.44 -8.07 -5.05
C VAL A 44 -3.04 -8.13 -3.64
N VAL A 45 -2.21 -8.29 -2.60
CA VAL A 45 -2.67 -8.31 -1.21
C VAL A 45 -3.34 -6.98 -0.84
N SER A 46 -2.71 -5.86 -1.19
CA SER A 46 -3.27 -4.53 -0.92
C SER A 46 -4.58 -4.29 -1.68
N LEU A 47 -4.69 -4.76 -2.91
CA LEU A 47 -5.91 -4.65 -3.72
C LEU A 47 -7.07 -5.43 -3.09
N VAL A 48 -6.83 -6.66 -2.63
CA VAL A 48 -7.86 -7.46 -1.94
C VAL A 48 -8.34 -6.75 -0.69
N ILE A 49 -7.42 -6.23 0.14
CA ILE A 49 -7.77 -5.48 1.36
C ILE A 49 -8.54 -4.21 1.01
N LEU A 50 -8.10 -3.47 0.00
CA LEU A 50 -8.75 -2.24 -0.46
C LEU A 50 -10.18 -2.51 -0.96
N VAL A 51 -10.39 -3.50 -1.81
CA VAL A 51 -11.71 -3.88 -2.32
C VAL A 51 -12.65 -4.27 -1.17
N LEU A 52 -12.19 -5.10 -0.24
CA LEU A 52 -12.98 -5.49 0.93
C LEU A 52 -13.31 -4.29 1.83
N ALA A 53 -12.36 -3.39 2.04
CA ALA A 53 -12.56 -2.18 2.84
C ALA A 53 -13.59 -1.25 2.18
N LEU A 54 -13.48 -1.01 0.87
CA LEU A 54 -14.42 -0.18 0.12
C LEU A 54 -15.83 -0.79 0.11
N ALA A 55 -15.95 -2.12 -0.08
CA ALA A 55 -17.24 -2.83 -0.04
C ALA A 55 -17.91 -2.72 1.34
N LYS A 56 -17.12 -2.80 2.42
CA LYS A 56 -17.60 -2.67 3.80
C LYS A 56 -17.64 -1.22 4.32
N LYS A 57 -17.39 -0.22 3.46
CA LYS A 57 -17.31 1.21 3.82
C LYS A 57 -16.35 1.50 4.99
N LYS A 58 -15.25 0.76 5.07
CA LYS A 58 -14.18 0.93 6.07
C LYS A 58 -13.17 1.96 5.57
N THR A 59 -13.54 3.23 5.69
CA THR A 59 -12.80 4.36 5.12
C THR A 59 -11.33 4.41 5.54
N TRP A 60 -11.00 4.21 6.81
CA TRP A 60 -9.62 4.31 7.29
C TRP A 60 -8.74 3.18 6.75
N ILE A 61 -9.26 1.95 6.70
CA ILE A 61 -8.54 0.81 6.12
C ILE A 61 -8.30 1.04 4.62
N ALA A 62 -9.31 1.53 3.90
CA ALA A 62 -9.17 1.84 2.48
C ALA A 62 -8.10 2.93 2.25
N LEU A 63 -8.12 4.01 3.04
CA LEU A 63 -7.15 5.11 2.94
C LEU A 63 -5.72 4.64 3.19
N THR A 64 -5.48 3.96 4.31
CA THR A 64 -4.11 3.55 4.64
C THR A 64 -3.61 2.43 3.75
N THR A 65 -4.47 1.57 3.20
CA THR A 65 -4.05 0.56 2.20
C THR A 65 -3.74 1.20 0.86
N GLY A 66 -4.62 2.08 0.37
CA GLY A 66 -4.48 2.73 -0.93
C GLY A 66 -3.26 3.65 -1.02
N PHE A 67 -3.05 4.49 -0.01
CA PHE A 67 -1.87 5.37 0.06
C PHE A 67 -0.65 4.69 0.68
N GLY A 68 -0.85 3.69 1.54
CA GLY A 68 0.25 3.00 2.21
C GLY A 68 1.14 2.25 1.24
N TYR A 69 0.61 1.69 0.16
CA TYR A 69 1.42 1.03 -0.86
C TYR A 69 2.51 1.95 -1.46
N PRO A 70 2.18 3.09 -2.10
CA PRO A 70 3.19 4.00 -2.65
C PRO A 70 4.04 4.68 -1.58
N VAL A 71 3.46 5.06 -0.43
CA VAL A 71 4.21 5.73 0.64
C VAL A 71 5.25 4.79 1.24
N SER A 72 4.89 3.52 1.45
CA SER A 72 5.81 2.51 1.99
C SER A 72 6.90 2.13 0.98
N PHE A 73 6.60 2.19 -0.31
CA PHE A 73 7.63 2.04 -1.35
C PHE A 73 8.65 3.18 -1.27
N GLY A 74 8.16 4.42 -1.09
CA GLY A 74 9.03 5.58 -0.85
C GLY A 74 9.94 5.39 0.37
N PHE A 75 9.41 4.89 1.48
CA PHE A 75 10.23 4.51 2.63
C PHE A 75 11.24 3.41 2.32
N GLY A 76 10.85 2.41 1.54
CA GLY A 76 11.73 1.38 1.01
C GLY A 76 12.92 1.99 0.27
N LEU A 77 12.68 2.92 -0.66
CA LEU A 77 13.74 3.61 -1.40
C LEU A 77 14.64 4.46 -0.50
N LEU A 78 14.06 5.21 0.43
CA LEU A 78 14.80 6.14 1.29
C LEU A 78 15.73 5.43 2.28
N PHE A 79 15.34 4.25 2.76
CA PHE A 79 16.07 3.50 3.78
C PHE A 79 16.75 2.23 3.27
N ALA A 80 16.63 1.94 1.97
CA ALA A 80 17.30 0.81 1.33
C ALA A 80 18.82 0.86 1.56
N ARG A 81 19.39 -0.30 1.82
CA ARG A 81 20.83 -0.53 1.90
C ARG A 81 21.17 -1.80 1.14
N ASP A 82 22.22 -1.71 0.34
CA ASP A 82 22.83 -2.86 -0.28
C ASP A 82 23.69 -3.62 0.74
N GLY A 83 23.81 -4.93 0.53
CA GLY A 83 24.64 -5.83 1.31
C GLY A 83 25.13 -7.00 0.47
N THR A 84 25.76 -7.95 1.13
CA THR A 84 26.26 -9.18 0.51
C THR A 84 25.81 -10.38 1.33
N ASP A 85 25.29 -11.41 0.66
CA ASP A 85 25.01 -12.69 1.29
C ASP A 85 26.32 -13.48 1.55
N PRO A 86 26.28 -14.58 2.33
CA PRO A 86 27.46 -15.39 2.61
C PRO A 86 28.12 -16.02 1.37
N GLY A 87 27.42 -16.10 0.24
CA GLY A 87 27.92 -16.56 -1.05
C GLY A 87 28.50 -15.45 -1.93
N GLY A 88 28.56 -14.21 -1.44
CA GLY A 88 29.05 -13.05 -2.18
C GLY A 88 28.01 -12.42 -3.14
N GLY A 89 26.77 -12.89 -3.12
CA GLY A 89 25.67 -12.32 -3.89
C GLY A 89 25.24 -10.96 -3.34
N ARG A 90 24.94 -10.00 -4.22
CA ARG A 90 24.43 -8.69 -3.82
C ARG A 90 23.00 -8.82 -3.31
N THR A 91 22.74 -8.28 -2.11
CA THR A 91 21.41 -8.22 -1.50
C THR A 91 20.99 -6.78 -1.30
N ASN A 92 19.68 -6.53 -1.20
CA ASN A 92 19.13 -5.23 -0.87
C ASN A 92 17.95 -5.42 0.08
N ASN A 93 17.86 -4.61 1.14
CA ASN A 93 16.83 -4.75 2.18
C ASN A 93 15.52 -3.97 1.90
N MET A 94 15.40 -3.31 0.74
CA MET A 94 14.24 -2.50 0.36
C MET A 94 12.93 -3.27 0.47
N TRP A 95 12.91 -4.53 0.00
CA TRP A 95 11.73 -5.39 0.04
C TRP A 95 11.19 -5.57 1.45
N PHE A 96 12.09 -5.71 2.42
CA PHE A 96 11.76 -5.92 3.83
C PHE A 96 11.21 -4.64 4.46
N ILE A 97 11.87 -3.50 4.22
CA ILE A 97 11.43 -2.19 4.71
C ILE A 97 10.05 -1.86 4.14
N TRP A 98 9.87 -2.04 2.84
CA TRP A 98 8.61 -1.76 2.17
C TRP A 98 7.47 -2.61 2.77
N THR A 99 7.68 -3.91 2.94
CA THR A 99 6.69 -4.80 3.53
C THR A 99 6.32 -4.37 4.95
N ILE A 100 7.29 -4.09 5.81
CA ILE A 100 7.02 -3.69 7.20
C ILE A 100 6.27 -2.36 7.25
N CYS A 101 6.70 -1.36 6.48
CA CYS A 101 6.01 -0.08 6.42
C CYS A 101 4.56 -0.24 5.97
N LEU A 102 4.30 -1.06 4.94
CA LEU A 102 2.95 -1.31 4.45
C LEU A 102 2.07 -1.98 5.52
N LEU A 103 2.61 -2.97 6.23
CA LEU A 103 1.90 -3.63 7.34
C LEU A 103 1.55 -2.64 8.46
N ILE A 104 2.47 -1.73 8.81
CA ILE A 104 2.22 -0.68 9.81
C ILE A 104 1.07 0.23 9.36
N PHE A 105 1.06 0.67 8.10
CA PHE A 105 -0.02 1.51 7.56
C PHE A 105 -1.38 0.79 7.61
N ILE A 106 -1.44 -0.47 7.18
CA ILE A 106 -2.68 -1.25 7.20
C ILE A 106 -3.16 -1.44 8.65
N PHE A 107 -2.25 -1.80 9.56
CA PHE A 107 -2.58 -1.96 10.99
C PHE A 107 -3.08 -0.65 11.61
N ALA A 108 -2.42 0.47 11.34
CA ALA A 108 -2.86 1.80 11.80
C ALA A 108 -4.26 2.13 11.27
N GLY A 109 -4.57 1.79 10.02
CA GLY A 109 -5.91 1.95 9.45
C GLY A 109 -6.97 1.10 10.14
N VAL A 110 -6.64 -0.14 10.50
CA VAL A 110 -7.53 -1.00 11.30
C VAL A 110 -7.82 -0.39 12.67
N VAL A 111 -6.78 0.06 13.38
CA VAL A 111 -6.94 0.72 14.69
C VAL A 111 -7.79 1.98 14.57
N ALA A 112 -7.48 2.85 13.60
CA ALA A 112 -8.23 4.09 13.35
C ALA A 112 -9.71 3.82 13.03
N GLN A 113 -9.99 2.77 12.24
CA GLN A 113 -11.35 2.35 11.91
C GLN A 113 -12.12 1.91 13.16
N ILE A 114 -11.52 1.09 14.01
CA ILE A 114 -12.13 0.64 15.27
C ILE A 114 -12.44 1.83 16.18
N VAL A 115 -11.49 2.76 16.32
CA VAL A 115 -11.66 3.96 17.14
C VAL A 115 -12.76 4.86 16.58
N SER A 116 -12.83 5.08 15.26
CA SER A 116 -13.88 5.92 14.68
C SER A 116 -15.27 5.31 14.83
N GLU A 117 -15.39 3.99 14.69
CA GLU A 117 -16.66 3.28 14.87
C GLU A 117 -17.14 3.28 16.32
N ARG A 118 -16.22 3.27 17.29
CA ARG A 118 -16.56 3.43 18.71
C ARG A 118 -17.06 4.82 19.06
N LYS A 119 -16.50 5.87 18.46
CA LYS A 119 -16.92 7.27 18.68
C LYS A 119 -18.27 7.61 18.05
N SER A 120 -18.68 6.86 17.03
CA SER A 120 -19.93 7.08 16.29
C SER A 120 -21.12 6.29 16.89
N LYS A 121 -20.87 5.42 17.86
CA LYS A 121 -21.90 4.76 18.67
C LYS A 121 -22.13 5.57 19.94
#